data_AF-A0A6L3MMP2-F1
#
_entry.id   AF-A0A6L3MMP2-F1
#
_cell.length_a   1.000
_cell.length_b   1.000
_cell.length_c   1.000
_cell.angle_alpha   90.00
_cell.angle_beta   90.00
_cell.angle_gamma   90.00
#
_symmetry.space_group_name_H-M   'P 1'
#
loop_
_entity.id
_entity.type
_entity.pdbx_description
1 polymer ?
#
loop_
_entity_poly.entity_id
_entity_poly.type
_entity_poly.pdbx_seq_one_letter_code
_entity_poly.pdbx_strand_id
1 'polypeptide(L)'
;SPGGAGTEVRIDRLDGRWALTRAPWRLTVDYLRAGTVDVRIAPGPSTPSTTPQDLSLPLQLRIDDLRVDHLAIHEGGSTTQLDHLALSGRSDGRHHELALDGVDTPYGALTARANLDGVKPFALTGTATYAGKLADEPVNASANVSGSLEALVADVTASGMKLNGRAHVEAAPFGAVPLTRASLAFDHVNPQAISPGAPAADLAVRAELAPVTAPAKG
;
A
#
# COMPACT_ATOMS: atom_id res chain seq x y z
N SER A 1 35.45 11.68 -4.33
CA SER A 1 34.73 10.83 -5.30
C SER A 1 33.26 10.77 -4.92
N PRO A 2 32.32 11.29 -5.72
CA PRO A 2 30.90 11.16 -5.40
C PRO A 2 30.29 10.05 -6.25
N GLY A 3 30.29 8.83 -5.73
CA GLY A 3 29.55 7.69 -6.27
C GLY A 3 28.41 7.36 -5.33
N GLY A 4 27.24 7.94 -5.57
CA GLY A 4 26.00 7.57 -4.89
C GLY A 4 24.88 7.72 -5.91
N ALA A 5 24.49 6.61 -6.52
CA ALA A 5 23.34 6.60 -7.43
C ALA A 5 22.10 6.92 -6.58
N GLY A 6 21.55 8.12 -6.74
CA GLY A 6 20.31 8.53 -6.08
C GLY A 6 19.08 7.96 -6.79
N THR A 7 17.91 8.14 -6.20
CA THR A 7 16.63 7.87 -6.88
C THR A 7 16.50 8.82 -8.07
N GLU A 8 16.30 8.26 -9.26
CA GLU A 8 15.97 9.02 -10.47
C GLU A 8 14.45 9.00 -10.68
N VAL A 9 13.85 10.15 -11.00
CA VAL A 9 12.43 10.26 -11.33
C VAL A 9 12.31 10.97 -12.67
N ARG A 10 11.61 10.35 -13.62
CA ARG A 10 11.32 10.91 -14.95
C ARG A 10 9.82 11.04 -15.12
N ILE A 11 9.38 12.18 -15.64
CA ILE A 11 7.97 12.48 -15.89
C ILE A 11 7.86 13.01 -17.32
N ASP A 12 6.99 12.41 -18.14
CA ASP A 12 6.82 12.81 -19.55
C ASP A 12 5.98 14.08 -19.71
N ARG A 13 4.95 14.23 -18.86
CA ARG A 13 3.96 15.29 -18.89
C ARG A 13 3.52 15.56 -17.46
N LEU A 14 3.44 16.85 -17.12
CA LEU A 14 2.93 17.32 -15.84
C LEU A 14 2.08 18.57 -16.07
N ASP A 15 0.84 18.54 -15.60
CA ASP A 15 -0.05 19.69 -15.55
C ASP A 15 -0.57 19.85 -14.11
N GLY A 16 -0.74 21.07 -13.66
CA GLY A 16 -1.15 21.29 -12.27
C GLY A 16 -1.57 22.71 -11.98
N ARG A 17 -2.43 22.81 -10.97
CA ARG A 17 -2.86 24.08 -10.40
C ARG A 17 -2.77 23.98 -8.89
N TRP A 18 -2.00 24.88 -8.30
CA TRP A 18 -1.82 24.96 -6.86
C TRP A 18 -1.69 26.41 -6.40
N ALA A 19 -1.98 26.61 -5.12
CA ALA A 19 -1.84 27.89 -4.44
C ALA A 19 -1.20 27.68 -3.07
N LEU A 20 -0.29 28.59 -2.72
CA LEU A 20 0.30 28.66 -1.40
C LEU A 20 -0.17 29.94 -0.72
N THR A 21 -0.91 29.79 0.38
CA THR A 21 -1.41 30.91 1.18
C THR A 21 -0.62 30.99 2.49
N ARG A 22 -0.51 32.20 3.04
CA ARG A 22 0.19 32.49 4.31
C ARG A 22 -0.82 32.77 5.41
N ALA A 23 -0.38 32.54 6.66
CA ALA A 23 -1.11 32.82 7.90
C ALA A 23 -2.47 32.10 8.08
N PRO A 24 -2.50 30.77 8.34
CA PRO A 24 -1.35 29.86 8.40
C PRO A 24 -0.85 29.46 7.00
N TRP A 25 0.35 28.89 6.92
CA TRP A 25 0.82 28.32 5.66
C TRP A 25 -0.10 27.19 5.22
N ARG A 26 -0.64 27.29 4.01
CA ARG A 26 -1.46 26.24 3.39
C ARG A 26 -1.13 26.08 1.93
N LEU A 27 -0.75 24.86 1.54
CA LEU A 27 -0.65 24.43 0.15
C LEU A 27 -1.98 23.78 -0.25
N THR A 28 -2.63 24.33 -1.25
CA THR A 28 -3.79 23.74 -1.91
C THR A 28 -3.38 23.34 -3.31
N VAL A 29 -3.53 22.07 -3.64
CA VAL A 29 -3.37 21.51 -4.98
C VAL A 29 -4.79 21.26 -5.51
N ASP A 30 -5.28 22.18 -6.33
CA ASP A 30 -6.61 22.05 -6.96
C ASP A 30 -6.61 20.83 -7.90
N TYR A 31 -5.51 20.63 -8.64
CA TYR A 31 -5.21 19.37 -9.29
C TYR A 31 -3.72 19.23 -9.61
N LEU A 32 -3.25 18.00 -9.73
CA LEU A 32 -1.94 17.63 -10.26
C LEU A 32 -2.09 16.36 -11.11
N ARG A 33 -1.69 16.43 -12.38
CA ARG A 33 -1.87 15.35 -13.35
C ARG A 33 -0.55 15.05 -14.04
N ALA A 34 -0.10 13.81 -13.92
CA ALA A 34 1.07 13.31 -14.62
C ALA A 34 0.68 12.24 -15.64
N GLY A 35 1.42 12.19 -16.76
CA GLY A 35 1.33 11.08 -17.71
C GLY A 35 2.04 9.85 -17.15
N THR A 36 3.18 9.51 -17.74
CA THR A 36 4.09 8.46 -17.29
C THR A 36 5.08 9.00 -16.26
N VAL A 37 5.14 8.34 -15.10
CA VAL A 37 6.13 8.56 -14.06
C VAL A 37 7.00 7.30 -13.93
N ASP A 38 8.29 7.43 -14.24
CA ASP A 38 9.28 6.37 -14.13
C ASP A 38 10.21 6.67 -12.95
N VAL A 39 10.18 5.82 -11.93
CA VAL A 39 10.99 5.94 -10.71
C VAL A 39 12.02 4.83 -10.72
N ARG A 40 13.30 5.19 -10.67
CA ARG A 40 14.41 4.23 -10.56
C ARG A 40 15.08 4.41 -9.22
N ILE A 41 14.90 3.43 -8.34
CA ILE A 41 15.53 3.39 -7.03
C ILE A 41 16.82 2.60 -7.17
N ALA A 42 17.96 3.26 -6.90
CA ALA A 42 19.25 2.61 -6.94
C ALA A 42 19.35 1.51 -5.85
N PRO A 43 20.01 0.38 -6.13
CA PRO A 43 20.27 -0.63 -5.12
C PRO A 43 21.09 -0.06 -3.96
N GLY A 44 20.48 0.06 -2.79
CA GLY A 44 21.12 0.50 -1.55
C GLY A 44 21.37 -0.67 -0.59
N PRO A 45 22.18 -0.48 0.47
CA PRO A 45 22.28 -1.45 1.55
C PRO A 45 20.89 -1.71 2.13
N SER A 46 20.52 -2.97 2.29
CA SER A 46 19.21 -3.44 2.75
C SER A 46 19.01 -3.26 4.27
N THR A 47 19.33 -2.09 4.80
CA THR A 47 18.98 -1.75 6.19
C THR A 47 17.49 -1.40 6.26
N PRO A 48 16.74 -1.95 7.22
CA PRO A 48 15.35 -1.57 7.43
C PRO A 48 15.22 -0.04 7.57
N SER A 49 14.15 0.52 6.99
CA SER A 49 13.81 1.92 7.21
C SER A 49 13.56 2.15 8.70
N THR A 50 14.04 3.28 9.24
CA THR A 50 13.82 3.63 10.64
C THR A 50 12.46 4.31 10.80
N THR A 51 11.81 4.08 11.96
CA THR A 51 10.55 4.73 12.28
C THR A 51 10.71 6.26 12.25
N PRO A 52 9.79 7.00 11.61
CA PRO A 52 9.74 8.45 11.67
C PRO A 52 9.72 8.95 13.13
N GLN A 53 10.40 10.07 13.39
CA GLN A 53 10.33 10.70 14.71
C GLN A 53 9.11 11.61 14.84
N ASP A 54 8.71 12.22 13.73
CA ASP A 54 7.59 13.17 13.63
C ASP A 54 7.03 13.08 12.21
N LEU A 55 5.70 13.13 12.09
CA LEU A 55 4.97 13.18 10.83
C LEU A 55 4.07 14.42 10.76
N SER A 56 4.26 15.39 11.67
CA SER A 56 3.62 16.69 11.55
C SER A 56 4.19 17.46 10.36
N LEU A 57 3.31 18.16 9.64
CA LEU A 57 3.68 19.01 8.52
C LEU A 57 3.81 20.46 9.00
N PRO A 58 4.80 21.22 8.47
CA PRO A 58 4.98 22.63 8.82
C PRO A 58 3.91 23.55 8.20
N LEU A 59 3.01 22.98 7.39
CA LEU A 59 1.93 23.68 6.70
C LEU A 59 0.70 22.77 6.55
N GLN A 60 -0.47 23.37 6.36
CA GLN A 60 -1.67 22.62 6.01
C GLN A 60 -1.64 22.23 4.54
N LEU A 61 -2.04 21.00 4.24
CA LEU A 61 -2.06 20.47 2.88
C LEU A 61 -3.49 20.13 2.48
N ARG A 62 -3.85 20.45 1.24
CA ARG A 62 -5.08 19.96 0.61
C ARG A 62 -4.76 19.57 -0.83
N ILE A 63 -5.15 18.37 -1.22
CA ILE A 63 -5.01 17.82 -2.57
C ILE A 63 -6.41 17.39 -2.99
N ASP A 64 -6.98 18.10 -3.96
CA ASP A 64 -8.35 17.85 -4.41
C ASP A 64 -8.39 16.78 -5.52
N ASP A 65 -7.43 16.78 -6.46
CA ASP A 65 -7.34 15.81 -7.58
C ASP A 65 -5.88 15.53 -7.95
N LEU A 66 -5.30 14.43 -7.50
CA LEU A 66 -4.00 13.94 -7.98
C LEU A 66 -4.22 12.74 -8.89
N ARG A 67 -3.68 12.80 -10.11
CA ARG A 67 -3.74 11.69 -11.06
C ARG A 67 -2.40 11.36 -11.68
N VAL A 68 -2.16 10.07 -11.89
CA VAL A 68 -1.03 9.56 -12.67
C VAL A 68 -1.57 8.52 -13.64
N ASP A 69 -1.32 8.73 -14.94
CA ASP A 69 -1.80 7.81 -15.98
C ASP A 69 -1.07 6.46 -15.88
N HIS A 70 0.27 6.50 -15.77
CA HIS A 70 1.13 5.33 -15.65
C HIS A 70 2.28 5.58 -14.65
N LEU A 71 2.47 4.67 -13.68
CA LEU A 71 3.56 4.71 -12.72
C LEU A 71 4.35 3.41 -12.78
N ALA A 72 5.64 3.51 -13.09
CA ALA A 72 6.59 2.40 -13.06
C ALA A 72 7.64 2.67 -11.97
N ILE A 73 7.76 1.76 -11.01
CA ILE A 73 8.79 1.82 -9.96
C ILE A 73 9.75 0.65 -10.16
N HIS A 74 10.99 0.98 -10.53
CA HIS A 74 12.09 0.05 -10.69
C HIS A 74 12.92 0.03 -9.42
N GLU A 75 12.94 -1.10 -8.72
CA GLU A 75 13.73 -1.29 -7.51
C GLU A 75 14.45 -2.64 -7.56
N GLY A 76 15.78 -2.60 -7.57
CA GLY A 76 16.60 -3.79 -7.76
C GLY A 76 16.28 -4.49 -9.09
N GLY A 77 15.81 -5.74 -9.01
CA GLY A 77 15.39 -6.53 -10.17
C GLY A 77 13.88 -6.57 -10.40
N SER A 78 13.09 -5.83 -9.61
CA SER A 78 11.63 -5.82 -9.69
C SER A 78 11.13 -4.53 -10.34
N THR A 79 9.99 -4.63 -11.02
CA THR A 79 9.23 -3.46 -11.51
C THR A 79 7.80 -3.57 -11.02
N THR A 80 7.36 -2.56 -10.28
CA THR A 80 5.96 -2.39 -9.91
C THR A 80 5.32 -1.44 -10.92
N GLN A 81 4.21 -1.87 -11.53
CA GLN A 81 3.42 -1.06 -12.46
C GLN A 81 2.07 -0.75 -11.83
N LEU A 82 1.65 0.51 -11.93
CA LEU A 82 0.37 1.00 -11.45
C LEU A 82 -0.20 1.95 -12.49
N ASP A 83 -1.48 1.78 -12.85
CA ASP A 83 -2.15 2.57 -13.87
C ASP A 83 -3.34 3.32 -13.27
N HIS A 84 -3.72 4.44 -13.90
CA HIS A 84 -4.90 5.25 -13.54
C HIS A 84 -5.01 5.57 -12.04
N LEU A 85 -3.89 5.92 -11.41
CA LEU A 85 -3.88 6.32 -10.01
C LEU A 85 -4.68 7.62 -9.85
N ALA A 86 -5.65 7.62 -8.94
CA ALA A 86 -6.45 8.78 -8.56
C ALA A 86 -6.50 8.91 -7.03
N LEU A 87 -6.09 10.05 -6.52
CA LEU A 87 -5.86 10.29 -5.10
C LEU A 87 -6.31 11.70 -4.69
N SER A 88 -6.90 11.81 -3.50
CA SER A 88 -7.10 13.08 -2.79
C SER A 88 -6.62 12.95 -1.35
N GLY A 89 -6.38 14.09 -0.69
CA GLY A 89 -5.91 14.07 0.69
C GLY A 89 -5.87 15.43 1.34
N ARG A 90 -5.80 15.44 2.67
CA ARG A 90 -5.67 16.67 3.44
C ARG A 90 -4.85 16.45 4.70
N SER A 91 -4.24 17.53 5.17
CA SER A 91 -3.58 17.60 6.47
C SER A 91 -3.80 18.96 7.11
N ASP A 92 -4.15 18.95 8.40
CA ASP A 92 -4.18 20.16 9.23
C ASP A 92 -2.81 20.52 9.84
N GLY A 93 -1.77 19.75 9.49
CA GLY A 93 -0.44 19.81 10.08
C GLY A 93 -0.17 18.65 11.04
N ARG A 94 -1.18 18.06 11.67
CA ARG A 94 -1.04 16.89 12.55
C ARG A 94 -1.86 15.71 12.05
N HIS A 95 -3.15 15.89 11.77
CA HIS A 95 -4.01 14.82 11.30
C HIS A 95 -3.98 14.78 9.78
N HIS A 96 -3.71 13.61 9.23
CA HIS A 96 -3.62 13.38 7.80
C HIS A 96 -4.73 12.44 7.36
N GLU A 97 -5.38 12.78 6.25
CA GLU A 97 -6.40 11.95 5.62
C GLU A 97 -6.02 11.74 4.16
N LEU A 98 -6.19 10.50 3.70
CA LEU A 98 -5.88 10.08 2.35
C LEU A 98 -7.05 9.28 1.79
N ALA A 99 -7.44 9.57 0.55
CA ALA A 99 -8.36 8.75 -0.22
C ALA A 99 -7.69 8.39 -1.55
N LEU A 100 -7.53 7.09 -1.78
CA LEU A 100 -7.17 6.49 -3.05
C LEU A 100 -8.49 6.08 -3.72
N ASP A 101 -8.95 6.90 -4.64
CA ASP A 101 -10.21 6.71 -5.35
C ASP A 101 -10.11 5.59 -6.39
N GLY A 102 -8.90 5.30 -6.86
CA GLY A 102 -8.61 4.13 -7.70
C GLY A 102 -7.13 4.03 -8.04
N VAL A 103 -6.66 2.80 -8.22
CA VAL A 103 -5.43 2.47 -8.92
C VAL A 103 -5.57 1.07 -9.50
N ASP A 104 -5.19 0.92 -10.76
CA ASP A 104 -5.13 -0.37 -11.43
C ASP A 104 -3.74 -0.99 -11.18
N THR A 105 -3.74 -2.22 -10.71
CA THR A 105 -2.54 -3.05 -10.56
C THR A 105 -2.58 -4.18 -11.58
N PRO A 106 -1.45 -4.87 -11.84
CA PRO A 106 -1.45 -6.04 -12.73
C PRO A 106 -2.39 -7.17 -12.31
N TYR A 107 -2.87 -7.14 -11.05
CA TYR A 107 -3.71 -8.18 -10.48
C TYR A 107 -5.19 -7.75 -10.35
N GLY A 108 -5.47 -6.45 -10.31
CA GLY A 108 -6.82 -5.90 -10.09
C GLY A 108 -6.80 -4.43 -9.67
N ALA A 109 -7.98 -3.86 -9.45
CA ALA A 109 -8.16 -2.48 -9.02
C ALA A 109 -8.23 -2.37 -7.49
N LEU A 110 -7.62 -1.32 -6.93
CA LEU A 110 -7.57 -1.03 -5.50
C LEU A 110 -8.16 0.36 -5.22
N THR A 111 -8.97 0.46 -4.16
CA THR A 111 -9.33 1.74 -3.54
C THR A 111 -9.00 1.70 -2.05
N ALA A 112 -8.72 2.85 -1.44
CA ALA A 112 -8.41 2.92 -0.02
C ALA A 112 -8.77 4.27 0.60
N ARG A 113 -8.97 4.26 1.91
CA ARG A 113 -9.04 5.46 2.75
C ARG A 113 -8.21 5.24 3.99
N ALA A 114 -7.48 6.26 4.43
CA ALA A 114 -6.67 6.20 5.63
C ALA A 114 -6.69 7.51 6.39
N ASN A 115 -6.64 7.42 7.73
CA ASN A 115 -6.39 8.52 8.63
C ASN A 115 -5.15 8.21 9.46
N LEU A 116 -4.31 9.20 9.69
CA LEU A 116 -3.06 9.08 10.43
C LEU A 116 -2.87 10.27 11.36
N ASP A 117 -2.61 10.01 12.65
CA ASP A 117 -2.08 11.04 13.56
C ASP A 117 -0.59 11.23 13.28
N GLY A 118 -0.17 12.47 13.08
CA GLY A 118 1.20 12.87 12.76
C GLY A 118 2.14 12.88 13.95
N VAL A 119 1.67 12.55 15.16
CA VAL A 119 2.53 12.40 16.34
C VAL A 119 2.44 10.98 16.89
N LYS A 120 3.52 10.52 17.56
CA LYS A 120 3.57 9.20 18.18
C LYS A 120 2.39 8.98 19.14
N PRO A 121 1.78 7.78 19.15
CA PRO A 121 2.20 6.55 18.47
C PRO A 121 1.73 6.45 17.01
N PHE A 122 1.49 7.57 16.32
CA PHE A 122 1.06 7.60 14.91
C PHE A 122 -0.17 6.70 14.66
N ALA A 123 -1.23 6.95 15.43
CA ALA A 123 -2.45 6.16 15.33
C ALA A 123 -2.96 6.16 13.88
N LEU A 124 -3.18 4.97 13.33
CA LEU A 124 -3.61 4.79 11.95
C LEU A 124 -4.90 4.00 11.90
N THR A 125 -5.84 4.47 11.09
CA THR A 125 -7.06 3.73 10.73
C THR A 125 -7.26 3.79 9.23
N GLY A 126 -7.89 2.77 8.66
CA GLY A 126 -8.17 2.79 7.24
C GLY A 126 -9.04 1.64 6.77
N THR A 127 -9.47 1.75 5.53
CA THR A 127 -10.20 0.71 4.81
C THR A 127 -9.64 0.59 3.41
N ALA A 128 -9.59 -0.62 2.86
CA ALA A 128 -9.24 -0.83 1.47
C ALA A 128 -10.18 -1.84 0.82
N THR A 129 -10.40 -1.70 -0.48
CA THR A 129 -11.13 -2.67 -1.29
C THR A 129 -10.32 -3.02 -2.51
N TYR A 130 -10.36 -4.29 -2.88
CA TYR A 130 -9.71 -4.82 -4.05
C TYR A 130 -10.72 -5.60 -4.89
N ALA A 131 -10.70 -5.40 -6.20
CA ALA A 131 -11.49 -6.16 -7.17
C ALA A 131 -10.57 -6.62 -8.31
N GLY A 132 -10.51 -7.93 -8.54
CA GLY A 132 -9.64 -8.50 -9.55
C GLY A 132 -10.21 -9.80 -10.11
N LYS A 133 -9.34 -10.56 -10.79
CA LYS A 133 -9.68 -11.88 -11.30
C LYS A 133 -8.61 -12.90 -10.93
N LEU A 134 -9.03 -14.13 -10.67
CA LEU A 134 -8.16 -15.27 -10.49
C LEU A 134 -8.71 -16.43 -11.33
N ALA A 135 -7.91 -16.97 -12.25
CA ALA A 135 -8.36 -17.96 -13.23
C ALA A 135 -9.64 -17.52 -13.98
N ASP A 136 -9.67 -16.27 -14.44
CA ASP A 136 -10.79 -15.59 -15.12
C ASP A 136 -12.07 -15.38 -14.28
N GLU A 137 -12.10 -15.84 -13.03
CA GLU A 137 -13.22 -15.64 -12.11
C GLU A 137 -13.04 -14.38 -11.24
N PRO A 138 -14.10 -13.60 -11.00
CA PRO A 138 -14.01 -12.39 -10.18
C PRO A 138 -13.71 -12.72 -8.71
N VAL A 139 -12.79 -11.96 -8.14
CA VAL A 139 -12.42 -12.02 -6.72
C VAL A 139 -12.47 -10.61 -6.15
N ASN A 140 -13.08 -10.48 -4.98
CA ASN A 140 -13.14 -9.24 -4.23
C ASN A 140 -12.52 -9.44 -2.85
N ALA A 141 -11.82 -8.42 -2.36
CA ALA A 141 -11.35 -8.38 -0.98
C ALA A 141 -11.61 -7.00 -0.37
N SER A 142 -11.78 -6.98 0.94
CA SER A 142 -11.86 -5.76 1.73
C SER A 142 -11.03 -5.91 2.99
N ALA A 143 -10.37 -4.83 3.40
CA ALA A 143 -9.55 -4.78 4.59
C ALA A 143 -9.97 -3.63 5.50
N ASN A 144 -9.95 -3.86 6.81
CA ASN A 144 -9.96 -2.82 7.82
C ASN A 144 -8.56 -2.78 8.45
N VAL A 145 -7.95 -1.59 8.50
CA VAL A 145 -6.62 -1.37 9.05
C VAL A 145 -6.73 -0.51 10.32
N SER A 146 -5.98 -0.87 11.35
CA SER A 146 -5.97 -0.18 12.64
C SER A 146 -4.61 -0.27 13.34
N GLY A 147 -4.49 0.37 14.50
CA GLY A 147 -3.30 0.34 15.34
C GLY A 147 -2.46 1.60 15.22
N SER A 148 -1.15 1.43 15.06
CA SER A 148 -0.18 2.51 14.83
C SER A 148 0.65 2.25 13.59
N LEU A 149 1.30 3.29 13.07
CA LEU A 149 2.25 3.14 11.97
C LEU A 149 3.37 2.12 12.27
N GLU A 150 3.75 1.96 13.54
CA GLU A 150 4.73 0.96 13.98
C GLU A 150 4.16 -0.44 14.26
N ALA A 151 2.85 -0.55 14.48
CA ALA A 151 2.17 -1.81 14.81
C ALA A 151 0.79 -1.81 14.14
N LEU A 152 0.80 -2.12 12.85
CA LEU A 152 -0.39 -2.19 12.02
C LEU A 152 -1.09 -3.53 12.21
N VAL A 153 -2.42 -3.47 12.26
CA VAL A 153 -3.29 -4.63 12.24
C VAL A 153 -4.24 -4.49 11.06
N ALA A 154 -4.33 -5.51 10.22
CA ALA A 154 -5.26 -5.56 9.10
C ALA A 154 -6.11 -6.83 9.17
N ASP A 155 -7.43 -6.64 9.24
CA ASP A 155 -8.41 -7.72 9.10
C ASP A 155 -8.98 -7.70 7.68
N VAL A 156 -8.79 -8.80 6.96
CA VAL A 156 -9.13 -8.92 5.55
C VAL A 156 -10.22 -9.97 5.38
N THR A 157 -11.22 -9.67 4.57
CA THR A 157 -12.19 -10.63 4.06
C THR A 157 -12.09 -10.71 2.55
N ALA A 158 -12.11 -11.91 1.99
CA ALA A 158 -12.07 -12.14 0.56
C ALA A 158 -13.23 -13.05 0.14
N SER A 159 -13.75 -12.83 -1.07
CA SER A 159 -14.81 -13.64 -1.66
C SER A 159 -14.62 -13.77 -3.17
N GLY A 160 -15.11 -14.85 -3.75
CA GLY A 160 -14.97 -15.15 -5.18
C GLY A 160 -14.81 -16.65 -5.40
N MET A 161 -15.12 -17.15 -6.59
CA MET A 161 -15.02 -18.60 -6.90
C MET A 161 -15.78 -19.52 -5.91
N LYS A 162 -16.89 -19.04 -5.31
CA LYS A 162 -17.63 -19.70 -4.21
C LYS A 162 -16.83 -19.88 -2.90
N LEU A 163 -15.69 -19.22 -2.79
CA LEU A 163 -14.81 -19.20 -1.61
C LEU A 163 -15.15 -17.99 -0.73
N ASN A 164 -15.00 -18.19 0.58
CA ASN A 164 -14.92 -17.11 1.55
C ASN A 164 -13.61 -17.26 2.33
N GLY A 165 -12.83 -16.19 2.34
CA GLY A 165 -11.54 -16.12 3.00
C GLY A 165 -11.55 -15.06 4.09
N ARG A 166 -10.82 -15.33 5.17
CA ARG A 166 -10.45 -14.32 6.16
C ARG A 166 -8.96 -14.36 6.38
N ALA A 167 -8.37 -13.20 6.62
CA ALA A 167 -7.01 -13.09 7.09
C ALA A 167 -6.88 -12.04 8.18
N HIS A 168 -5.95 -12.26 9.08
CA HIS A 168 -5.51 -11.29 10.07
C HIS A 168 -4.01 -11.09 9.89
N VAL A 169 -3.58 -9.86 9.73
CA VAL A 169 -2.17 -9.52 9.49
C VAL A 169 -1.73 -8.49 10.52
N GLU A 170 -0.66 -8.80 11.23
CA GLU A 170 0.07 -7.88 12.08
C GLU A 170 1.39 -7.53 11.39
N ALA A 171 1.71 -6.24 11.32
CA ALA A 171 2.93 -5.75 10.69
C ALA A 171 3.59 -4.64 11.51
N ALA A 172 4.92 -4.65 11.51
CA ALA A 172 5.77 -3.58 12.00
C ALA A 172 6.61 -3.04 10.83
N PRO A 173 6.10 -2.10 10.01
CA PRO A 173 6.72 -1.66 8.75
C PRO A 173 8.20 -1.23 8.84
N PHE A 174 8.63 -0.74 10.01
CA PHE A 174 9.99 -0.29 10.29
C PHE A 174 10.81 -1.30 11.13
N GLY A 175 10.23 -2.46 11.43
CA GLY A 175 10.92 -3.55 12.09
C GLY A 175 11.90 -4.25 11.13
N ALA A 176 12.85 -5.02 11.70
CA ALA A 176 13.81 -5.78 10.89
C ALA A 176 13.13 -6.79 9.95
N VAL A 177 11.99 -7.34 10.38
CA VAL A 177 11.08 -8.12 9.55
C VAL A 177 9.69 -7.45 9.61
N PRO A 178 9.21 -6.86 8.51
CA PRO A 178 7.97 -6.08 8.54
C PRO A 178 6.71 -6.87 8.88
N LEU A 179 6.62 -8.13 8.44
CA LEU A 179 5.52 -9.01 8.80
C LEU A 179 5.78 -9.61 10.18
N THR A 180 4.92 -9.36 11.18
CA THR A 180 5.09 -9.94 12.52
C THR A 180 4.24 -11.20 12.68
N ARG A 181 3.03 -11.20 12.13
CA ARG A 181 2.13 -12.36 12.09
C ARG A 181 1.18 -12.25 10.92
N ALA A 182 0.82 -13.38 10.31
CA ALA A 182 -0.40 -13.48 9.53
C ALA A 182 -1.10 -14.80 9.82
N SER A 183 -2.43 -14.77 9.94
CA SER A 183 -3.25 -15.97 9.91
C SER A 183 -4.24 -15.87 8.75
N LEU A 184 -4.47 -16.98 8.05
CA LEU A 184 -5.42 -17.05 6.95
C LEU A 184 -6.30 -18.28 7.09
N ALA A 185 -7.57 -18.12 6.76
CA ALA A 185 -8.57 -19.16 6.76
C ALA A 185 -9.44 -19.07 5.51
N PHE A 186 -9.42 -20.12 4.69
CA PHE A 186 -10.26 -20.27 3.51
C PHE A 186 -11.05 -21.55 3.61
N ASP A 187 -12.34 -21.48 3.30
CA ASP A 187 -13.22 -22.64 3.21
C ASP A 187 -13.61 -22.91 1.76
N HIS A 188 -13.93 -24.17 1.45
CA HIS A 188 -14.37 -24.63 0.14
C HIS A 188 -13.38 -24.48 -1.01
N VAL A 189 -12.07 -24.48 -0.69
CA VAL A 189 -11.01 -24.35 -1.69
C VAL A 189 -11.02 -25.58 -2.61
N ASN A 190 -11.29 -25.33 -3.90
CA ASN A 190 -11.16 -26.33 -4.96
C ASN A 190 -9.86 -26.10 -5.74
N PRO A 191 -8.82 -26.94 -5.58
CA PRO A 191 -7.56 -26.79 -6.28
C PRO A 191 -7.71 -26.79 -7.82
N GLN A 192 -8.67 -27.56 -8.35
CA GLN A 192 -8.92 -27.65 -9.79
C GLN A 192 -9.43 -26.33 -10.38
N ALA A 193 -10.09 -25.48 -9.57
CA ALA A 193 -10.53 -24.16 -10.01
C ALA A 193 -9.36 -23.17 -10.18
N ILE A 194 -8.22 -23.44 -9.55
CA ILE A 194 -7.02 -22.59 -9.60
C ILE A 194 -6.03 -23.11 -10.65
N SER A 195 -5.89 -24.44 -10.74
CA SER A 195 -5.01 -25.10 -11.70
C SER A 195 -5.73 -26.28 -12.36
N PRO A 196 -5.92 -26.28 -13.70
CA PRO A 196 -6.66 -27.34 -14.40
C PRO A 196 -6.12 -28.76 -14.19
N GLY A 197 -4.84 -28.92 -13.83
CA GLY A 197 -4.21 -30.22 -13.56
C GLY A 197 -4.33 -30.71 -12.12
N ALA A 198 -4.92 -29.94 -11.21
CA ALA A 198 -5.06 -30.30 -9.81
C ALA A 198 -6.32 -31.16 -9.57
N PRO A 199 -6.33 -32.02 -8.52
CA PRO A 199 -7.50 -32.83 -8.20
C PRO A 199 -8.67 -31.98 -7.73
N ALA A 200 -9.89 -32.40 -8.09
CA ALA A 200 -11.12 -31.84 -7.54
C ALA A 200 -11.21 -32.16 -6.04
N ALA A 201 -11.39 -31.14 -5.20
CA ALA A 201 -11.58 -31.30 -3.76
C ALA A 201 -12.36 -30.13 -3.17
N ASP A 202 -12.88 -30.33 -1.95
CA ASP A 202 -13.42 -29.29 -1.08
C ASP A 202 -12.52 -29.24 0.16
N LEU A 203 -11.63 -28.23 0.22
CA LEU A 203 -10.62 -28.13 1.26
C LEU A 203 -10.88 -26.93 2.17
N ALA A 204 -10.70 -27.15 3.47
CA ALA A 204 -10.49 -26.07 4.43
C ALA A 204 -8.99 -25.84 4.60
N VAL A 205 -8.54 -24.63 4.27
CA VAL A 205 -7.13 -24.22 4.42
C VAL A 205 -7.02 -23.29 5.60
N ARG A 206 -6.07 -23.58 6.49
CA ARG A 206 -5.68 -22.73 7.62
C ARG A 206 -4.17 -22.58 7.58
N ALA A 207 -3.67 -21.36 7.70
CA ALA A 207 -2.25 -21.08 7.71
C ALA A 207 -1.94 -20.02 8.76
N GLU A 208 -0.83 -20.21 9.46
CA GLU A 208 -0.24 -19.21 10.34
C GLU A 208 1.21 -18.98 9.89
N LEU A 209 1.57 -17.72 9.75
CA LEU A 209 2.85 -17.24 9.28
C LEU A 209 3.43 -16.32 10.34
N ALA A 210 4.68 -16.58 10.72
CA ALA A 210 5.48 -15.71 11.57
C ALA A 210 6.92 -15.76 11.09
N PRO A 211 7.71 -14.69 11.30
CA PRO A 211 9.13 -14.70 11.00
C PRO A 211 9.84 -15.86 11.69
N VAL A 212 10.79 -16.48 10.98
CA VAL A 212 11.71 -17.43 11.60
C VAL A 212 12.71 -16.65 12.44
N THR A 213 12.68 -16.81 13.75
CA THR A 213 13.73 -16.28 14.63
C THR A 213 14.97 -17.13 14.40
N ALA A 214 15.97 -16.62 13.67
CA ALA A 214 17.26 -17.28 13.62
C ALA A 214 17.86 -17.32 15.04
N PRO A 215 18.37 -18.47 15.53
CA PRO A 215 19.05 -18.50 16.82
C PRO A 215 20.24 -17.54 16.78
N ALA A 216 20.41 -16.75 17.85
CA ALA A 216 21.56 -15.88 18.01
C ALA A 216 22.84 -16.70 17.82
N LYS A 217 23.73 -16.25 16.92
CA LYS A 217 25.09 -16.77 16.88
C LYS A 217 25.76 -16.40 18.20
N GLY A 218 25.92 -17.39 19.08
CA GLY A 218 26.75 -17.30 20.28
C GLY A 218 28.23 -17.25 19.96
#